data_AF-A0A1W1YE53-F1
#
_entry.id   AF-A0A1W1YE53-F1
#
_cell.length_a   1.000
_cell.length_b   1.000
_cell.length_c   1.000
_cell.angle_alpha   90.00
_cell.angle_beta   90.00
_cell.angle_gamma   90.00
#
_symmetry.space_group_name_H-M   'P 1'
#
loop_
_entity.id
_entity.type
_entity.pdbx_description
1 polymer ?
#
loop_
_entity_poly.entity_id
_entity_poly.type
_entity_poly.pdbx_seq_one_letter_code
_entity_poly.pdbx_strand_id
1 'polypeptide(L)'
;MSENFNASEFSNSTKRRLPICFCLDTSGSMMGNPIKQLNMGLSNFIASIKANDDTKAATDIAIVTFGSSVEIVMPFGKIKDEGLPEISASTTLTPIGEGILTSLELLNARKEGYKELGIKYYQPWLVVITDGAPQGPNSMANMELAIKACNELESEDKLVIFNIGVGSSVDYDILKRVSLKREEPISVTSGDFGKLFEFLGSSSSSIVSSGMSDDALYNLDTEPQGESVDVDDFFKFMEE
;
A
#
# COMPACT_ATOMS: atom_id res chain seq x y z
N MET A 1 -11.42 11.40 15.96
CA MET A 1 -11.19 12.85 15.90
C MET A 1 -10.44 13.13 14.62
N SER A 2 -11.03 13.87 13.70
CA SER A 2 -10.39 14.29 12.45
C SER A 2 -9.30 15.32 12.77
N GLU A 3 -8.04 15.00 12.53
CA GLU A 3 -7.03 16.05 12.44
C GLU A 3 -7.45 17.01 11.31
N ASN A 4 -7.56 18.29 11.64
CA ASN A 4 -8.02 19.32 10.73
C ASN A 4 -7.10 19.40 9.50
N PHE A 5 -7.68 19.20 8.32
CA PHE A 5 -7.02 19.46 7.03
C PHE A 5 -6.46 20.89 7.02
N ASN A 6 -5.14 21.02 6.94
CA ASN A 6 -4.49 22.32 7.01
C ASN A 6 -4.03 22.76 5.60
N ALA A 7 -4.75 23.73 5.02
CA ALA A 7 -4.44 24.29 3.70
C ALA A 7 -3.00 24.84 3.58
N SER A 8 -2.36 25.19 4.71
CA SER A 8 -0.95 25.64 4.72
C SER A 8 0.06 24.53 4.39
N GLU A 9 -0.33 23.24 4.39
CA GLU A 9 0.53 22.16 3.87
C GLU A 9 0.70 22.22 2.35
N PHE A 10 -0.23 22.86 1.64
CA PHE A 10 -0.31 22.81 0.17
C PHE A 10 -0.15 24.18 -0.51
N SER A 11 -0.06 25.27 0.26
CA SER A 11 -0.29 26.64 -0.24
C SER A 11 0.72 27.18 -1.26
N ASN A 12 1.67 26.36 -1.76
CA ASN A 12 2.65 26.76 -2.77
C ASN A 12 2.99 25.64 -3.80
N SER A 13 2.34 24.47 -3.77
CA SER A 13 2.69 23.37 -4.68
C SER A 13 1.68 23.23 -5.81
N THR A 14 2.11 23.43 -7.05
CA THR A 14 1.36 23.09 -8.27
C THR A 14 1.47 21.61 -8.66
N LYS A 15 2.24 20.82 -7.87
CA LYS A 15 2.51 19.41 -8.16
C LYS A 15 1.29 18.55 -7.84
N ARG A 16 1.03 17.57 -8.71
CA ARG A 16 0.01 16.54 -8.45
C ARG A 16 0.40 15.74 -7.21
N ARG A 17 -0.58 15.36 -6.40
CA ARG A 17 -0.37 14.53 -5.19
C ARG A 17 -0.60 13.06 -5.47
N LEU A 18 0.15 12.18 -4.82
CA LEU A 18 0.01 10.73 -4.87
C LEU A 18 -0.31 10.20 -3.46
N PRO A 19 -1.59 9.93 -3.13
CA PRO A 19 -1.95 9.31 -1.87
C PRO A 19 -1.71 7.80 -1.91
N ILE A 20 -0.92 7.27 -0.98
CA ILE A 20 -0.61 5.84 -0.80
C ILE A 20 -1.08 5.41 0.59
N CYS A 21 -1.94 4.40 0.67
CA CYS A 21 -2.35 3.79 1.93
C CYS A 21 -1.83 2.36 2.03
N PHE A 22 -1.00 2.09 3.04
CA PHE A 22 -0.56 0.75 3.39
C PHE A 22 -1.57 0.11 4.33
N CYS A 23 -2.11 -1.04 3.94
CA CYS A 23 -3.00 -1.89 4.72
C CYS A 23 -2.23 -3.15 5.09
N LEU A 24 -1.73 -3.22 6.33
CA LEU A 24 -0.69 -4.15 6.74
C LEU A 24 -1.18 -5.17 7.75
N ASP A 25 -0.95 -6.44 7.48
CA ASP A 25 -1.19 -7.52 8.42
C ASP A 25 -0.20 -7.46 9.59
N THR A 26 -0.75 -7.57 10.79
CA THR A 26 -0.05 -7.58 12.07
C THR A 26 -0.60 -8.70 12.96
N SER A 27 -1.17 -9.74 12.37
CA SER A 27 -1.65 -10.92 13.09
C SER A 27 -0.48 -11.78 13.61
N GLY A 28 -0.81 -12.79 14.42
CA GLY A 28 0.19 -13.62 15.12
C GLY A 28 1.22 -14.30 14.21
N SER A 29 0.88 -14.59 12.95
CA SER A 29 1.80 -15.16 11.95
C SER A 29 2.94 -14.22 11.57
N MET A 30 2.72 -12.91 11.70
CA MET A 30 3.74 -11.89 11.45
C MET A 30 4.77 -11.77 12.59
N MET A 31 4.55 -12.43 13.74
CA MET A 31 5.46 -12.35 14.89
C MET A 31 6.88 -12.82 14.55
N GLY A 32 7.88 -12.13 15.09
CA GLY A 32 9.28 -12.50 14.94
C GLY A 32 9.93 -11.80 13.74
N ASN A 33 10.47 -12.57 12.79
CA ASN A 33 11.19 -12.00 11.65
C ASN A 33 10.30 -11.23 10.66
N PRO A 34 9.08 -11.69 10.30
CA PRO A 34 8.26 -10.99 9.31
C PRO A 34 7.96 -9.53 9.68
N ILE A 35 7.47 -9.26 10.90
CA ILE A 35 7.19 -7.89 11.32
C ILE A 35 8.45 -7.01 11.40
N LYS A 36 9.62 -7.58 11.73
CA LYS A 36 10.90 -6.85 11.69
C LYS A 36 11.27 -6.44 10.28
N GLN A 37 11.18 -7.37 9.33
CA GLN A 37 11.44 -7.09 7.92
C GLN A 37 10.43 -6.08 7.35
N LEU A 38 9.17 -6.16 7.77
CA LEU A 38 8.13 -5.20 7.39
C LEU A 38 8.50 -3.78 7.85
N ASN A 39 8.82 -3.60 9.13
CA ASN A 39 9.22 -2.31 9.68
C ASN A 39 10.48 -1.76 9.00
N MET A 40 11.49 -2.61 8.76
CA MET A 40 12.71 -2.22 8.06
C MET A 40 12.43 -1.78 6.63
N GLY A 41 11.67 -2.57 5.87
CA GLY A 41 11.30 -2.25 4.49
C GLY A 41 10.48 -0.97 4.39
N LEU A 42 9.49 -0.79 5.27
CA LEU A 42 8.67 0.41 5.33
C LEU A 42 9.52 1.66 5.68
N SER A 43 10.48 1.52 6.59
CA SER A 43 11.44 2.60 6.90
C SER A 43 12.31 2.96 5.70
N ASN A 44 12.77 1.96 4.94
CA ASN A 44 13.54 2.18 3.71
C ASN A 44 12.70 2.87 2.63
N PHE A 45 11.43 2.49 2.46
CA PHE A 45 10.50 3.19 1.57
C PHE A 45 10.36 4.65 1.97
N ILE A 46 10.10 4.96 3.24
CA ILE A 46 10.01 6.37 3.67
C ILE A 46 11.32 7.13 3.42
N ALA A 47 12.46 6.50 3.66
CA ALA A 47 13.76 7.12 3.40
C ALA A 47 13.95 7.41 1.90
N SER A 48 13.54 6.51 1.00
CA SER A 48 13.64 6.72 -0.45
C SER A 48 12.72 7.85 -0.92
N ILE A 49 11.49 7.92 -0.40
CA ILE A 49 10.58 9.05 -0.66
C ILE A 49 11.20 10.37 -0.18
N LYS A 50 11.80 10.39 1.02
CA LYS A 50 12.44 11.60 1.59
C LYS A 50 13.70 12.04 0.83
N ALA A 51 14.39 11.12 0.15
CA ALA A 51 15.61 11.39 -0.59
C ALA A 51 15.37 12.11 -1.92
N ASN A 52 14.17 11.99 -2.51
CA ASN A 52 13.77 12.69 -3.73
C ASN A 52 12.80 13.84 -3.41
N ASP A 53 13.22 15.09 -3.62
CA ASP A 53 12.41 16.27 -3.30
C ASP A 53 11.08 16.34 -4.08
N ASP A 54 11.03 15.79 -5.29
CA ASP A 54 9.81 15.74 -6.09
C ASP A 54 8.83 14.73 -5.52
N THR A 55 9.29 13.50 -5.26
CA THR A 55 8.47 12.43 -4.66
C THR A 55 8.02 12.82 -3.25
N LYS A 56 8.91 13.39 -2.43
CA LYS A 56 8.59 13.91 -1.10
C LYS A 56 7.49 14.97 -1.11
N ALA A 57 7.49 15.87 -2.10
CA ALA A 57 6.50 16.94 -2.19
C ALA A 57 5.14 16.48 -2.76
N ALA A 58 5.12 15.35 -3.47
CA ALA A 58 3.95 14.80 -4.13
C ALA A 58 3.27 13.71 -3.30
N THR A 59 4.02 12.88 -2.59
CA THR A 59 3.51 11.65 -1.96
C THR A 59 2.93 11.92 -0.57
N ASP A 60 1.72 11.42 -0.35
CA ASP A 60 1.03 11.43 0.95
C ASP A 60 0.82 9.99 1.39
N ILE A 61 1.18 9.67 2.64
CA ILE A 61 1.20 8.28 3.12
C ILE A 61 0.28 8.12 4.33
N ALA A 62 -0.48 7.05 4.34
CA ALA A 62 -1.19 6.54 5.50
C ALA A 62 -0.82 5.07 5.75
N ILE A 63 -0.87 4.65 7.00
CA ILE A 63 -0.66 3.25 7.42
C ILE A 63 -1.84 2.84 8.29
N VAL A 64 -2.52 1.80 7.83
CA VAL A 64 -3.55 1.04 8.54
C VAL A 64 -2.97 -0.34 8.81
N THR A 65 -3.09 -0.80 10.04
CA THR A 65 -2.74 -2.17 10.41
C THR A 65 -3.99 -2.95 10.76
N PHE A 66 -3.97 -4.25 10.51
CA PHE A 66 -5.01 -5.16 10.98
C PHE A 66 -4.38 -6.38 11.63
N GLY A 67 -4.86 -6.72 12.82
CA GLY A 67 -4.33 -7.78 13.66
C GLY A 67 -4.96 -7.64 15.02
N SER A 68 -5.79 -8.59 15.44
CA SER A 68 -6.77 -8.41 16.54
C SER A 68 -7.90 -7.41 16.21
N SER A 69 -7.55 -6.19 15.82
CA SER A 69 -8.44 -5.10 15.38
C SER A 69 -7.79 -4.29 14.26
N VAL A 70 -8.56 -3.42 13.61
CA VAL A 70 -8.05 -2.43 12.66
C VAL A 70 -7.60 -1.18 13.42
N GLU A 71 -6.39 -0.71 13.14
CA GLU A 71 -5.82 0.51 13.71
C GLU A 71 -5.26 1.42 12.63
N ILE A 72 -5.50 2.73 12.77
CA ILE A 72 -4.86 3.76 11.93
C ILE A 72 -3.58 4.18 12.66
N VAL A 73 -2.47 3.53 12.32
CA VAL A 73 -1.16 3.77 12.91
C VAL A 73 -0.60 5.13 12.48
N MET A 74 -0.84 5.50 11.22
CA MET A 74 -0.45 6.79 10.68
C MET A 74 -1.54 7.31 9.74
N PRO A 75 -2.27 8.39 10.11
CA PRO A 75 -3.20 9.03 9.19
C PRO A 75 -2.44 9.80 8.09
N PHE A 76 -3.13 10.17 7.01
CA PHE A 76 -2.57 11.05 5.98
C PHE A 76 -2.15 12.40 6.59
N GLY A 77 -0.88 12.74 6.42
CA GLY A 77 -0.30 14.01 6.87
C GLY A 77 1.19 14.06 6.55
N LYS A 78 1.87 15.13 6.98
CA LYS A 78 3.34 15.20 6.86
C LYS A 78 4.01 14.06 7.60
N ILE A 79 4.88 13.35 6.91
CA ILE A 79 5.78 12.37 7.51
C ILE A 79 6.64 13.12 8.55
N LYS A 80 6.46 12.79 9.83
CA LYS A 80 7.20 13.43 10.92
C LYS A 80 8.69 13.13 10.79
N ASP A 81 9.51 14.04 11.33
CA ASP A 81 10.96 13.83 11.40
C ASP A 81 11.34 12.70 12.37
N GLU A 82 10.46 12.41 13.33
CA GLU A 82 10.56 11.36 14.36
C GLU A 82 10.56 9.93 13.79
N GLY A 83 10.31 9.76 12.48
CA GLY A 83 10.26 8.46 11.82
C GLY A 83 8.88 7.82 11.86
N LEU A 84 8.82 6.53 11.50
CA LEU A 84 7.59 5.75 11.56
C LEU A 84 7.41 5.16 12.97
N PRO A 85 6.17 5.09 13.49
CA PRO A 85 5.90 4.30 14.68
C PRO A 85 6.24 2.82 14.42
N GLU A 86 6.83 2.16 15.41
CA GLU A 86 7.15 0.74 15.32
C GLU A 86 5.86 -0.09 15.33
N ILE A 87 5.67 -0.89 14.28
CA ILE A 87 4.51 -1.76 14.12
C ILE A 87 4.79 -3.08 14.83
N SER A 88 3.90 -3.47 15.73
CA SER A 88 3.99 -4.74 16.46
C SER A 88 2.96 -5.74 15.94
N ALA A 89 3.37 -7.01 15.82
CA ALA A 89 2.43 -8.10 15.59
C ALA A 89 1.63 -8.42 16.87
N SER A 90 0.43 -8.94 16.68
CA SER A 90 -0.62 -9.05 17.69
C SER A 90 -1.23 -10.46 17.72
N THR A 91 -2.50 -10.57 18.10
CA THR A 91 -3.22 -11.84 18.26
C THR A 91 -3.54 -12.51 16.92
N THR A 92 -4.21 -13.67 16.95
CA THR A 92 -4.44 -14.52 15.77
C THR A 92 -5.55 -14.07 14.83
N LEU A 93 -6.22 -12.94 15.08
CA LEU A 93 -7.29 -12.47 14.19
C LEU A 93 -6.74 -11.64 13.03
N THR A 94 -7.31 -11.86 11.85
CA THR A 94 -6.90 -11.20 10.60
C THR A 94 -8.13 -10.58 9.92
N PRO A 95 -8.64 -9.43 10.40
CA PRO A 95 -9.83 -8.78 9.85
C PRO A 95 -9.52 -8.01 8.56
N ILE A 96 -9.03 -8.71 7.52
CA ILE A 96 -8.51 -8.14 6.26
C ILE A 96 -9.54 -7.21 5.60
N GLY A 97 -10.80 -7.66 5.48
CA GLY A 97 -11.86 -6.86 4.86
C GLY A 97 -12.10 -5.53 5.55
N GLU A 98 -12.09 -5.50 6.88
CA GLU A 98 -12.23 -4.26 7.66
C GLU A 98 -11.02 -3.35 7.48
N GLY A 99 -9.80 -3.92 7.42
CA GLY A 99 -8.57 -3.20 7.13
C GLY A 99 -8.63 -2.50 5.77
N ILE A 100 -9.05 -3.22 4.73
CA ILE A 100 -9.21 -2.68 3.38
C ILE A 100 -10.28 -1.58 3.36
N LEU A 101 -11.46 -1.81 3.93
CA LEU A 101 -12.53 -0.80 3.97
C LEU A 101 -12.07 0.49 4.67
N THR A 102 -11.40 0.37 5.82
CA THR A 102 -10.82 1.52 6.54
C THR A 102 -9.79 2.27 5.70
N SER A 103 -8.95 1.54 4.96
CA SER A 103 -7.95 2.12 4.07
C SER A 103 -8.59 2.87 2.91
N LEU A 104 -9.67 2.33 2.33
CA LEU A 104 -10.45 2.99 1.27
C LEU A 104 -11.14 4.26 1.79
N GLU A 105 -11.67 4.25 3.01
CA GLU A 105 -12.27 5.43 3.64
C GLU A 105 -11.23 6.56 3.81
N LEU A 106 -10.02 6.22 4.28
CA LEU A 106 -8.93 7.19 4.40
C LEU A 106 -8.51 7.75 3.05
N LEU A 107 -8.35 6.90 2.03
CA LEU A 107 -8.00 7.32 0.68
C LEU A 107 -9.08 8.25 0.12
N ASN A 108 -10.36 7.91 0.31
CA ASN A 108 -11.46 8.74 -0.14
C ASN A 108 -11.48 10.11 0.56
N ALA A 109 -11.36 10.13 1.89
CA ALA A 109 -11.27 11.38 2.65
C ALA A 109 -10.11 12.25 2.18
N ARG A 110 -8.95 11.65 1.87
CA ARG A 110 -7.79 12.38 1.35
C ARG A 110 -8.03 12.97 -0.05
N LYS A 111 -8.66 12.22 -0.95
CA LYS A 111 -9.05 12.69 -2.29
C LYS A 111 -10.04 13.83 -2.24
N GLU A 112 -11.06 13.75 -1.39
CA GLU A 112 -12.05 14.83 -1.25
C GLU A 112 -11.38 16.11 -0.76
N GLY A 113 -10.46 16.02 0.20
CA GLY A 113 -9.65 17.17 0.62
C GLY A 113 -8.83 17.79 -0.52
N TYR A 114 -8.27 16.98 -1.44
CA TYR A 114 -7.61 17.52 -2.64
C TYR A 114 -8.58 18.26 -3.56
N LYS A 115 -9.76 17.68 -3.81
CA LYS A 115 -10.79 18.29 -4.68
C LYS A 115 -11.27 19.63 -4.14
N GLU A 116 -11.54 19.71 -2.84
CA GLU A 116 -11.98 20.94 -2.17
C GLU A 116 -10.94 22.07 -2.30
N LEU A 117 -9.65 21.71 -2.29
CA LEU A 117 -8.54 22.65 -2.43
C LEU A 117 -8.11 22.89 -3.89
N GLY A 118 -8.76 22.27 -4.87
CA GLY A 118 -8.39 22.36 -6.29
C GLY A 118 -7.04 21.71 -6.62
N ILE A 119 -6.55 20.81 -5.78
CA ILE A 119 -5.28 20.11 -5.92
C ILE A 119 -5.48 18.91 -6.85
N LYS A 120 -4.66 18.82 -7.89
CA LYS A 120 -4.64 17.65 -8.79
C LYS A 120 -3.96 16.47 -8.08
N TYR A 121 -4.38 15.25 -8.41
CA TYR A 121 -3.78 14.04 -7.85
C TYR A 121 -3.69 12.92 -8.89
N TYR A 122 -2.75 11.99 -8.68
CA TYR A 122 -2.63 10.71 -9.39
C TYR A 122 -3.59 9.68 -8.84
N GLN A 123 -3.81 8.54 -9.51
CA GLN A 123 -4.63 7.49 -8.90
C GLN A 123 -4.07 7.12 -7.50
N PRO A 124 -4.92 7.11 -6.47
CA PRO A 124 -4.54 6.63 -5.14
C PRO A 124 -4.07 5.19 -5.18
N TRP A 125 -3.12 4.84 -4.32
CA TRP A 125 -2.64 3.47 -4.18
C TRP A 125 -3.16 2.85 -2.89
N LEU A 126 -3.71 1.64 -3.00
CA LEU A 126 -3.96 0.74 -1.88
C LEU A 126 -2.93 -0.39 -1.94
N VAL A 127 -2.06 -0.47 -0.94
CA VAL A 127 -1.06 -1.54 -0.80
C VAL A 127 -1.51 -2.47 0.31
N VAL A 128 -2.04 -3.65 -0.04
CA VAL A 128 -2.47 -4.67 0.91
C VAL A 128 -1.36 -5.70 1.07
N ILE A 129 -0.86 -5.89 2.29
CA ILE A 129 0.14 -6.93 2.60
C ILE A 129 -0.46 -7.86 3.66
N THR A 130 -0.63 -9.14 3.31
CA THR A 130 -1.20 -10.16 4.21
C THR A 130 -0.43 -11.47 4.13
N ASP A 131 -0.29 -12.17 5.26
CA ASP A 131 0.32 -13.50 5.33
C ASP A 131 -0.70 -14.62 5.64
N GLY A 132 -1.97 -14.25 5.80
CA GLY A 132 -3.06 -15.15 6.15
C GLY A 132 -4.37 -14.93 5.38
N ALA A 133 -5.39 -15.65 5.84
CA ALA A 133 -6.76 -15.62 5.32
C ALA A 133 -7.70 -14.79 6.23
N PRO A 134 -8.85 -14.30 5.73
CA PRO A 134 -9.79 -13.51 6.53
C PRO A 134 -10.33 -14.28 7.75
N GLN A 135 -10.06 -13.76 8.96
CA GLN A 135 -10.45 -14.39 10.22
C GLN A 135 -11.19 -13.41 11.14
N GLY A 136 -12.10 -13.95 11.95
CA GLY A 136 -12.88 -13.18 12.94
C GLY A 136 -14.38 -13.09 12.61
N PRO A 137 -15.17 -12.41 13.47
CA PRO A 137 -16.60 -12.23 13.26
C PRO A 137 -16.88 -11.47 11.96
N ASN A 138 -17.84 -11.95 11.16
CA ASN A 138 -18.20 -11.35 9.88
C ASN A 138 -17.05 -11.20 8.86
N SER A 139 -15.91 -11.87 9.06
CA SER A 139 -14.69 -11.66 8.25
C SER A 139 -14.95 -11.80 6.75
N MET A 140 -15.67 -12.84 6.35
CA MET A 140 -16.03 -13.06 4.94
C MET A 140 -17.02 -12.02 4.42
N ALA A 141 -18.02 -11.61 5.20
CA ALA A 141 -18.96 -10.58 4.75
C ALA A 141 -18.24 -9.23 4.53
N ASN A 142 -17.34 -8.86 5.45
CA ASN A 142 -16.52 -7.66 5.33
C ASN A 142 -15.52 -7.79 4.17
N MET A 143 -14.98 -8.99 3.93
CA MET A 143 -14.11 -9.25 2.77
C MET A 143 -14.86 -9.09 1.45
N GLU A 144 -16.08 -9.60 1.32
CA GLU A 144 -16.90 -9.43 0.12
C GLU A 144 -17.24 -7.96 -0.15
N LEU A 145 -17.53 -7.18 0.90
CA LEU A 145 -17.73 -5.73 0.79
C LEU A 145 -16.44 -5.02 0.33
N ALA A 146 -15.29 -5.40 0.89
CA ALA A 146 -14.00 -4.86 0.52
C ALA A 146 -13.65 -5.15 -0.95
N ILE A 147 -13.83 -6.40 -1.40
CA ILE A 147 -13.63 -6.82 -2.79
C ILE A 147 -14.52 -6.01 -3.73
N LYS A 148 -15.81 -5.89 -3.41
CA LYS A 148 -16.74 -5.12 -4.23
C LYS A 148 -16.29 -3.65 -4.36
N ALA A 149 -15.95 -3.00 -3.24
CA ALA A 149 -15.53 -1.61 -3.23
C ALA A 149 -14.21 -1.39 -4.01
N CYS A 150 -13.24 -2.30 -3.86
CA CYS A 150 -11.99 -2.27 -4.62
C CYS A 150 -12.25 -2.37 -6.13
N ASN A 151 -13.04 -3.36 -6.55
CA ASN A 151 -13.33 -3.63 -7.95
C ASN A 151 -14.11 -2.48 -8.61
N GLU A 152 -15.07 -1.88 -7.90
CA GLU A 152 -15.79 -0.68 -8.38
C GLU A 152 -14.82 0.48 -8.62
N LEU A 153 -13.92 0.77 -7.68
CA LEU A 153 -12.95 1.87 -7.82
C LEU A 153 -11.89 1.60 -8.90
N GLU A 154 -11.39 0.38 -8.98
CA GLU A 154 -10.35 0.00 -9.94
C GLU A 154 -10.90 -0.03 -11.38
N SER A 155 -12.14 -0.50 -11.57
CA SER A 155 -12.80 -0.51 -12.90
C SER A 155 -13.06 0.89 -13.47
N GLU A 156 -13.12 1.90 -12.61
CA GLU A 156 -13.34 3.30 -12.98
C GLU A 156 -12.04 4.12 -12.99
N ASP A 157 -10.86 3.48 -12.94
CA ASP A 157 -9.57 4.19 -12.95
C ASP A 157 -9.44 5.17 -11.76
N LYS A 158 -9.98 4.79 -10.59
CA LYS A 158 -9.99 5.62 -9.36
C LYS A 158 -9.06 5.10 -8.25
N LEU A 159 -8.43 3.94 -8.45
CA LEU A 159 -7.58 3.27 -7.47
C LEU A 159 -6.58 2.34 -8.18
N VAL A 160 -5.34 2.32 -7.71
CA VAL A 160 -4.34 1.29 -8.02
C VAL A 160 -4.21 0.34 -6.84
N ILE A 161 -4.22 -0.96 -7.09
CA ILE A 161 -4.15 -1.98 -6.04
C ILE A 161 -2.87 -2.81 -6.16
N PHE A 162 -2.16 -2.93 -5.05
CA PHE A 162 -1.08 -3.89 -4.84
C PHE A 162 -1.53 -4.91 -3.79
N ASN A 163 -2.11 -6.02 -4.22
CA ASN A 163 -2.51 -7.14 -3.36
C ASN A 163 -1.35 -8.13 -3.21
N ILE A 164 -0.65 -8.06 -2.08
CA ILE A 164 0.59 -8.78 -1.81
C ILE A 164 0.35 -9.87 -0.75
N GLY A 165 0.68 -11.11 -1.13
CA GLY A 165 0.65 -12.28 -0.26
C GLY A 165 2.05 -12.62 0.25
N VAL A 166 2.18 -12.89 1.56
CA VAL A 166 3.46 -13.22 2.19
C VAL A 166 3.47 -14.68 2.62
N GLY A 167 4.33 -15.47 1.98
CA GLY A 167 4.47 -16.90 2.27
C GLY A 167 3.28 -17.74 1.80
N SER A 168 3.17 -18.95 2.35
CA SER A 168 2.26 -20.00 1.86
C SER A 168 0.93 -20.09 2.62
N SER A 169 0.74 -19.31 3.68
CA SER A 169 -0.46 -19.36 4.53
C SER A 169 -1.59 -18.42 4.06
N VAL A 170 -1.32 -17.65 3.00
CA VAL A 170 -2.27 -16.74 2.36
C VAL A 170 -3.32 -17.53 1.57
N ASP A 171 -4.57 -17.11 1.67
CA ASP A 171 -5.61 -17.54 0.75
C ASP A 171 -5.51 -16.71 -0.55
N TYR A 172 -4.70 -17.19 -1.48
CA TYR A 172 -4.46 -16.51 -2.77
C TYR A 172 -5.72 -16.43 -3.64
N ASP A 173 -6.64 -17.40 -3.51
CA ASP A 173 -7.92 -17.38 -4.25
C ASP A 173 -8.77 -16.20 -3.80
N ILE A 174 -8.81 -15.91 -2.50
CA ILE A 174 -9.48 -14.72 -1.96
C ILE A 174 -8.70 -13.44 -2.29
N LEU A 175 -7.38 -13.43 -2.11
CA LEU A 175 -6.56 -12.23 -2.32
C LEU A 175 -6.56 -11.77 -3.79
N LYS A 176 -6.60 -12.72 -4.74
CA LYS A 176 -6.74 -12.45 -6.18
C LYS A 176 -7.98 -11.64 -6.51
N ARG A 177 -9.08 -11.85 -5.78
CA ARG A 177 -10.36 -11.17 -6.03
C ARG A 177 -10.35 -9.68 -5.67
N VAL A 178 -9.32 -9.20 -4.96
CA VAL A 178 -9.20 -7.80 -4.52
C VAL A 178 -8.87 -6.86 -5.68
N SER A 179 -8.29 -7.36 -6.77
CA SER A 179 -7.97 -6.58 -7.97
C SER A 179 -8.55 -7.27 -9.22
N LEU A 180 -9.23 -6.49 -10.07
CA LEU A 180 -9.66 -6.86 -11.42
C LEU A 180 -8.53 -6.73 -12.44
N LYS A 181 -7.66 -5.74 -12.26
CA LYS A 181 -6.59 -5.42 -13.23
C LYS A 181 -5.32 -6.23 -13.00
N ARG A 182 -5.06 -6.69 -11.78
CA ARG A 182 -3.93 -7.58 -11.45
C ARG A 182 -4.41 -9.02 -11.40
N GLU A 183 -4.10 -9.79 -12.44
CA GLU A 183 -4.57 -11.17 -12.59
C GLU A 183 -4.08 -12.12 -11.48
N GLU A 184 -2.86 -11.91 -10.98
CA GLU A 184 -2.29 -12.71 -9.88
C GLU A 184 -1.75 -11.82 -8.75
N PRO A 185 -2.02 -12.14 -7.47
CA PRO A 185 -1.41 -11.43 -6.35
C PRO A 185 0.12 -11.48 -6.40
N ILE A 186 0.75 -10.42 -5.91
CA ILE A 186 2.20 -10.39 -5.74
C ILE A 186 2.56 -11.32 -4.58
N SER A 187 3.10 -12.50 -4.87
CA SER A 187 3.63 -13.39 -3.84
C SER A 187 5.00 -12.88 -3.40
N VAL A 188 5.34 -12.92 -2.11
CA VAL A 188 6.69 -12.61 -1.61
C VAL A 188 7.01 -13.47 -0.38
N THR A 189 8.28 -13.60 -0.02
CA THR A 189 8.66 -14.05 1.32
C THR A 189 8.94 -12.85 2.22
N SER A 190 8.96 -13.05 3.54
CA SER A 190 9.36 -11.97 4.48
C SER A 190 10.77 -11.44 4.22
N GLY A 191 11.66 -12.24 3.61
CA GLY A 191 12.99 -11.80 3.18
C GLY A 191 12.98 -10.84 1.99
N ASP A 192 11.89 -10.79 1.23
CA ASP A 192 11.76 -9.96 0.03
C ASP A 192 11.13 -8.59 0.31
N PHE A 193 10.70 -8.31 1.55
CA PHE A 193 10.10 -7.01 1.88
C PHE A 193 11.00 -5.83 1.51
N GLY A 194 12.32 -5.93 1.72
CA GLY A 194 13.25 -4.88 1.29
C GLY A 194 13.10 -4.53 -0.19
N LYS A 195 13.08 -5.54 -1.06
CA LYS A 195 12.92 -5.37 -2.52
C LYS A 195 11.54 -4.84 -2.88
N LEU A 196 10.49 -5.36 -2.24
CA LEU A 196 9.11 -4.91 -2.43
C LEU A 196 8.97 -3.41 -2.16
N PHE A 197 9.49 -2.95 -1.03
CA PHE A 197 9.41 -1.55 -0.63
C PHE A 197 10.30 -0.65 -1.49
N GLU A 198 11.46 -1.14 -1.95
CA GLU A 198 12.28 -0.46 -2.95
C GLU A 198 11.52 -0.28 -4.27
N PHE A 199 10.88 -1.34 -4.77
CA PHE A 199 10.04 -1.29 -5.97
C PHE A 199 8.91 -0.26 -5.86
N LEU A 200 8.18 -0.25 -4.74
CA LEU A 200 7.13 0.74 -4.50
C LEU A 200 7.70 2.17 -4.49
N GLY A 201 8.88 2.37 -3.91
CA GLY A 201 9.59 3.65 -3.88
C GLY A 201 9.97 4.14 -5.27
N SER A 202 10.60 3.28 -6.07
CA SER A 202 10.96 3.56 -7.46
C SER A 202 9.74 3.83 -8.33
N SER A 203 8.69 3.02 -8.21
CA SER A 203 7.44 3.19 -8.95
C SER A 203 6.75 4.51 -8.64
N SER A 204 6.70 4.89 -7.35
CA SER A 204 6.10 6.17 -6.94
C SER A 204 6.90 7.35 -7.48
N SER A 205 8.23 7.23 -7.52
CA SER A 205 9.09 8.26 -8.10
C SER A 205 8.88 8.38 -9.60
N SER A 206 8.80 7.27 -10.36
CA SER A 206 8.55 7.28 -11.81
C SER A 206 7.20 7.90 -12.19
N ILE A 207 6.13 7.62 -11.42
CA ILE A 207 4.82 8.25 -11.64
C ILE A 207 4.90 9.76 -11.42
N VAL A 208 5.59 10.19 -10.36
CA VAL A 208 5.71 11.61 -10.00
C VAL A 208 6.62 12.38 -10.95
N SER A 209 7.80 11.85 -11.29
CA SER A 209 8.82 12.54 -12.07
C SER A 209 8.57 12.47 -13.58
N SER A 210 8.11 11.33 -14.07
CA SER A 210 8.06 11.01 -15.49
C SER A 210 6.64 11.00 -16.05
N GLY A 211 5.62 11.11 -15.20
CA GLY A 211 4.22 11.09 -15.62
C GLY A 211 3.80 9.76 -16.25
N MET A 212 4.45 8.67 -15.85
CA MET A 212 4.13 7.31 -16.30
C MET A 212 2.64 7.00 -16.09
N SER A 213 2.04 6.21 -16.98
CA SER A 213 0.64 5.81 -16.84
C SER A 213 0.47 4.87 -15.67
N ASP A 214 -0.61 5.03 -14.89
CA ASP A 214 -0.96 4.12 -13.80
C ASP A 214 -1.17 2.68 -14.33
N ASP A 215 -1.60 2.50 -15.58
CA ASP A 215 -1.76 1.18 -16.20
C ASP A 215 -0.43 0.40 -16.32
N ALA A 216 0.71 1.10 -16.41
CA ALA A 216 2.03 0.45 -16.44
C ALA A 216 2.34 -0.28 -15.12
N LEU A 217 1.72 0.11 -14.00
CA LEU A 217 1.93 -0.50 -12.69
C LEU A 217 1.34 -1.91 -12.57
N TYR A 218 0.42 -2.29 -13.47
CA TYR A 218 -0.17 -3.63 -13.51
C TYR A 218 0.65 -4.61 -14.35
N ASN A 219 1.41 -4.11 -15.33
CA ASN A 219 2.23 -4.92 -16.23
C ASN A 219 3.68 -5.08 -15.74
N LEU A 220 4.01 -4.56 -14.57
CA LEU A 220 5.29 -4.83 -13.92
C LEU A 220 5.22 -6.25 -13.36
N ASP A 221 5.78 -7.20 -14.11
CA ASP A 221 5.92 -8.60 -13.72
C ASP A 221 6.56 -8.66 -12.33
N THR A 222 5.78 -9.12 -11.36
CA THR A 222 6.13 -9.16 -9.94
C THR A 222 5.98 -10.59 -9.41
N GLU A 223 6.32 -11.57 -10.23
CA GLU A 223 6.57 -12.93 -9.76
C GLU A 223 7.98 -13.00 -9.14
N PRO A 224 8.15 -13.22 -7.83
CA PRO A 224 9.30 -13.95 -7.37
C PRO A 224 9.04 -15.41 -7.72
N GLN A 225 9.62 -15.84 -8.84
CA GLN A 225 9.67 -17.26 -9.15
C GLN A 225 10.42 -17.96 -8.01
N GLY A 226 9.73 -18.89 -7.35
CA GLY A 226 10.34 -19.77 -6.37
C GLY A 226 11.60 -20.42 -6.93
N GLU A 227 12.61 -20.52 -6.07
CA GLU A 227 13.98 -20.99 -6.38
C GLU A 227 14.55 -20.51 -7.73
N SER A 228 15.11 -19.30 -7.67
CA SER A 228 16.09 -18.72 -8.60
C SER A 228 15.59 -18.32 -9.98
N VAL A 229 15.07 -17.09 -10.07
CA VAL A 229 15.38 -16.17 -11.17
C VAL A 229 16.00 -14.92 -10.55
N ASP A 230 17.13 -14.49 -11.12
CA ASP A 230 17.97 -13.44 -10.57
C ASP A 230 17.28 -12.07 -10.66
N VAL A 231 17.44 -11.25 -9.62
CA VAL A 231 16.91 -9.88 -9.53
C VAL A 231 17.46 -9.00 -10.67
N ASP A 232 18.52 -9.46 -11.34
CA ASP A 232 19.15 -8.80 -12.48
C ASP A 232 18.28 -8.76 -13.74
N ASP A 233 17.36 -9.72 -13.96
CA ASP A 233 16.47 -9.66 -15.13
C ASP A 233 15.28 -8.69 -14.92
N PHE A 234 15.00 -8.31 -13.67
CA PHE A 234 14.01 -7.28 -13.30
C PHE A 234 14.51 -5.86 -13.61
N PHE A 235 15.82 -5.60 -13.52
CA PHE A 235 16.40 -4.29 -13.85
C PHE A 235 16.49 -4.00 -15.35
N LYS A 236 16.45 -5.02 -16.22
CA LYS A 236 16.50 -4.82 -17.68
C LYS A 236 15.31 -4.04 -18.23
N PHE A 237 14.14 -4.11 -17.60
CA PHE A 237 12.93 -3.41 -18.05
C PHE A 237 12.90 -1.93 -17.65
N MET A 238 13.80 -1.47 -16.77
CA MET A 238 13.88 -0.07 -16.36
C MET A 238 14.90 0.76 -17.15
N GLU A 239 15.68 0.14 -18.05
CA GLU A 239 16.65 0.83 -18.92
C GLU A 239 16.25 0.90 -20.40
N GLU A 240 15.06 0.44 -20.79
CA GLU A 240 14.46 0.69 -22.12
C GLU A 240 13.40 1.81 -22.07
#